data_AF-A0A9W4UXZ5-F1
#
_entry.id   AF-A0A9W4UXZ5-F1
#
_cell.length_a   1.000
_cell.length_b   1.000
_cell.length_c   1.000
_cell.angle_alpha   90.00
_cell.angle_beta   90.00
_cell.angle_gamma   90.00
#
_symmetry.space_group_name_H-M   'P 1'
#
loop_
_entity.id
_entity.type
_entity.pdbx_description
1 polymer ?
#
loop_
_entity_poly.entity_id
_entity_poly.type
_entity_poly.pdbx_seq_one_letter_code
_entity_poly.pdbx_strand_id
1 'polypeptide(L)' 'MRDEPARYWKDGEGWSAEDLVWTETDTRLVEASLRSGPPRPTSHAEIKSRIAARPGP' A
#
# COMPACT_ATOMS: atom_id res chain seq x y z
N MET A 1 12.88 -30.09 14.50
CA MET A 1 12.87 -28.62 14.32
C MET A 1 12.85 -28.35 12.84
N ARG A 2 11.94 -27.50 12.34
CA ARG A 2 12.05 -26.91 11.00
C ARG A 2 12.64 -25.53 11.20
N ASP A 3 13.90 -25.36 10.83
CA ASP A 3 14.62 -24.08 10.84
C ASP A 3 14.29 -23.28 9.57
N GLU A 4 13.01 -23.03 9.30
CA GLU A 4 12.64 -22.11 8.23
C GLU A 4 12.23 -20.77 8.86
N PRO A 5 12.96 -19.66 8.57
CA PRO A 5 12.60 -18.35 9.09
C PRO A 5 11.22 -17.96 8.56
N ALA A 6 10.36 -17.46 9.46
CA ALA A 6 8.93 -17.25 9.23
C ALA A 6 8.53 -16.23 8.13
N ARG A 7 9.48 -15.66 7.38
CA ARG A 7 9.22 -14.70 6.30
C ARG A 7 10.27 -14.82 5.20
N TYR A 8 10.02 -15.68 4.22
CA TYR A 8 10.62 -15.47 2.91
C TYR A 8 9.90 -14.25 2.30
N TRP A 9 10.51 -13.06 2.37
CA TRP A 9 10.00 -11.91 1.63
C TRP A 9 10.37 -12.12 0.15
N LYS A 10 9.48 -12.79 -0.58
CA LYS A 10 9.64 -13.07 -2.03
C LYS A 10 9.14 -11.94 -2.92
N ASP A 11 8.54 -10.88 -2.36
CA ASP A 11 7.97 -9.79 -3.16
C ASP A 11 9.03 -8.94 -3.88
N GLY A 12 10.31 -9.10 -3.51
CA GLY A 12 11.46 -8.55 -4.24
C GLY A 12 12.11 -9.52 -5.25
N GLU A 13 11.69 -10.79 -5.30
CA GLU A 13 12.16 -11.72 -6.34
C GLU A 13 11.51 -11.32 -7.68
N GLY A 14 12.33 -10.86 -8.64
CA GLY A 14 11.90 -10.55 -10.00
C GLY A 14 11.95 -9.08 -10.40
N TRP A 15 12.30 -8.17 -9.48
CA TRP A 15 12.54 -6.77 -9.80
C TRP A 15 13.99 -6.60 -10.24
N SER A 16 14.19 -6.01 -11.41
CA SER A 16 15.52 -5.64 -11.88
C SER A 16 16.03 -4.40 -11.11
N ALA A 17 17.33 -4.13 -11.14
CA ALA A 17 17.87 -2.94 -10.50
C ALA A 17 17.26 -1.65 -11.10
N GLU A 18 16.91 -1.73 -12.39
CA GLU A 18 16.25 -0.71 -13.17
C GLU A 18 14.82 -0.44 -12.68
N ASP A 19 14.09 -1.49 -12.27
CA ASP A 19 12.73 -1.38 -11.70
C ASP A 19 12.71 -0.73 -10.31
N LEU A 20 13.86 -0.70 -9.64
CA LEU A 20 14.04 -0.13 -8.31
C LEU A 20 14.62 1.30 -8.33
N VAL A 21 14.84 1.87 -9.53
CA VAL A 21 15.33 3.24 -9.65
C VAL A 21 14.25 4.21 -9.22
N TRP A 22 14.56 5.02 -8.22
CA TRP A 22 13.70 6.13 -7.80
C TRP A 22 13.55 7.15 -8.92
N THR A 23 12.31 7.39 -9.35
CA THR A 23 11.98 8.33 -10.42
C THR A 23 11.44 9.65 -9.87
N GLU A 24 11.37 10.68 -10.71
CA GLU A 24 10.67 11.93 -10.35
C GLU A 24 9.20 11.71 -10.02
N THR A 25 8.55 10.71 -10.62
CA THR A 25 7.15 10.37 -10.35
C THR A 25 6.98 9.90 -8.92
N ASP A 26 7.92 9.08 -8.42
CA ASP A 26 7.92 8.61 -7.04
C ASP A 26 8.07 9.77 -6.05
N THR A 27 8.96 10.72 -6.36
CA THR A 27 9.10 11.97 -5.58
C THR A 27 7.78 12.73 -5.51
N ARG A 28 7.10 12.94 -6.65
CA ARG A 28 5.82 13.67 -6.70
C ARG A 28 4.73 12.96 -5.90
N LEU A 29 4.66 11.63 -5.96
CA LEU A 29 3.72 10.81 -5.19
C LEU A 29 3.94 10.96 -3.69
N VAL A 30 5.20 10.84 -3.24
CA VAL A 30 5.54 10.97 -1.83
C VAL A 30 5.26 12.39 -1.34
N GLU A 31 5.66 13.41 -2.08
CA GLU A 31 5.37 14.80 -1.69
C GLU A 31 3.87 15.08 -1.61
N ALA A 32 3.07 14.55 -2.56
CA ALA A 32 1.63 14.68 -2.53
C ALA A 32 1.04 14.01 -1.27
N SER A 33 1.54 12.83 -0.91
CA SER A 33 1.14 12.13 0.32
C SER A 33 1.49 12.94 1.57
N LEU A 34 2.71 13.46 1.66
CA LEU A 34 3.15 14.28 2.80
C LEU A 34 2.33 15.58 2.92
N ARG A 35 1.97 16.21 1.79
CA ARG A 35 1.12 17.41 1.76
C ARG A 35 -0.33 17.12 2.14
N SER A 36 -0.82 15.91 1.91
CA SER A 36 -2.23 15.55 2.17
C SER A 36 -2.60 15.42 3.65
N GLY A 37 -1.62 15.53 4.55
CA GLY A 37 -1.83 15.36 5.99
C GLY A 37 -2.04 13.89 6.37
N PRO A 38 -2.13 13.58 7.68
CA PRO A 38 -2.31 12.21 8.13
C PRO A 38 -3.65 11.67 7.61
N PRO A 39 -3.69 10.43 7.08
CA PRO A 39 -4.94 9.83 6.67
C PRO A 39 -5.87 9.76 7.87
N ARG A 40 -7.11 10.24 7.70
CA ARG A 40 -8.13 10.10 8.75
C ARG A 40 -8.40 8.60 8.94
N PRO A 41 -8.32 8.07 10.17
CA PRO A 41 -8.74 6.72 10.45
C PRO A 41 -10.20 6.53 10.01
N THR A 42 -10.45 5.52 9.19
CA THR A 42 -11.81 5.15 8.80
C THR A 42 -12.28 4.08 9.78
N SER A 43 -13.39 4.32 10.47
CA SER A 43 -13.96 3.39 11.44
C SER A 43 -14.62 2.18 10.76
N HIS A 44 -14.76 1.09 11.50
CA HIS A 44 -15.50 -0.09 11.04
C HIS A 44 -16.95 0.22 10.65
N ALA A 45 -17.60 1.14 11.36
CA ALA A 45 -18.97 1.59 11.06
C ALA A 45 -19.03 2.32 9.71
N GLU A 46 -18.07 3.20 9.43
CA GLU A 46 -17.99 3.92 8.15
C GLU A 46 -17.69 2.98 6.98
N ILE A 47 -16.83 1.98 7.17
CA ILE A 47 -16.56 0.95 6.17
C ILE A 47 -17.86 0.19 5.84
N LYS A 48 -18.60 -0.27 6.86
CA LYS A 48 -19.87 -0.97 6.65
C LYS A 48 -20.91 -0.11 5.95
N SER A 49 -21.02 1.16 6.32
CA SER A 49 -21.94 2.10 5.68
C SER A 49 -21.61 2.29 4.19
N ARG A 50 -20.33 2.43 3.83
CA ARG A 50 -19.89 2.58 2.43
C ARG A 50 -20.17 1.33 1.59
N ILE A 51 -19.94 0.14 2.15
CA ILE A 51 -20.23 -1.12 1.45
C ILE A 51 -21.73 -1.25 1.22
N ALA A 52 -22.55 -0.95 2.22
CA ALA A 52 -24.00 -1.03 2.12
C ALA A 52 -24.59 0.03 1.15
N ALA A 53 -23.97 1.21 1.06
CA ALA A 53 -24.41 2.30 0.19
C ALA A 53 -23.95 2.15 -1.27
N ARG A 54 -23.08 1.18 -1.57
CA ARG A 54 -22.59 0.96 -2.93
C ARG A 54 -23.62 0.11 -3.68
N PRO A 55 -24.30 0.64 -4.71
CA PRO A 55 -25.21 -0.18 -5.51
C PRO A 55 -24.41 -1.33 -6.13
N GLY A 56 -24.98 -2.54 -6.05
CA GLY A 56 -24.41 -3.72 -6.71
C GLY A 56 -24.34 -3.52 -8.23
N PRO A 57 -23.46 -4.28 -8.92
CA PRO A 57 -23.43 -4.30 -10.37
C PRO A 57 -24.78 -4.74 -10.97
#